data_AF-I3R7J0-F1
#
_entry.id   AF-I3R7J0-F1
#
_cell.length_a   1.000
_cell.length_b   1.000
_cell.length_c   1.000
_cell.angle_alpha   90.00
_cell.angle_beta   90.00
_cell.angle_gamma   90.00
#
_symmetry.space_group_name_H-M   'P 1'
#
loop_
_entity.id
_entity.type
_entity.pdbx_description
1 polymer ?
#
loop_
_entity_poly.entity_id
_entity_poly.type
_entity_poly.pdbx_seq_one_letter_code
_entity_poly.pdbx_strand_id
1 'polypeptide(L)'
;MTSNKLSLEAATSTTILSHAREGAARDPPQEVCGVLVGDRDAATITAVLPVSNVAEEPRVAYELDPEETVSAFDEAESEGNDVVGFYHSHPETDPVPSATDREQASWPGYVYLICNPDGRFTAHEWTGDEFRELAIVVE
;
A
#
# COMPACT_ATOMS: atom_id res chain seq x y z
N MET A 1 6.79 -7.32 12.23
CA MET A 1 7.68 -6.26 12.74
C MET A 1 7.39 -6.01 14.21
N THR A 2 8.36 -5.58 15.02
CA THR A 2 8.11 -5.12 16.41
C THR A 2 7.90 -3.61 16.52
N SER A 3 8.06 -2.88 15.42
CA SER A 3 7.88 -1.42 15.39
C SER A 3 6.40 -1.05 15.53
N ASN A 4 6.14 0.08 16.19
CA ASN A 4 4.85 0.76 16.24
C ASN A 4 4.75 1.93 15.25
N LYS A 5 5.80 2.13 14.45
CA LYS A 5 5.90 3.18 13.45
C LYS A 5 6.34 2.63 12.09
N LEU A 6 5.92 3.32 11.03
CA LEU A 6 6.38 3.14 9.66
C LEU A 6 7.05 4.44 9.21
N SER A 7 8.34 4.39 8.88
CA SER A 7 9.06 5.50 8.26
C SER A 7 8.83 5.47 6.75
N LEU A 8 8.46 6.60 6.15
CA LEU A 8 8.19 6.74 4.73
C LEU A 8 8.99 7.92 4.18
N GLU A 9 9.80 7.69 3.15
CA GLU A 9 10.52 8.80 2.51
C GLU A 9 9.55 9.80 1.85
N ALA A 10 9.85 11.10 1.96
CA ALA A 10 9.02 12.16 1.40
C ALA A 10 8.78 11.99 -0.12
N ALA A 11 9.79 11.57 -0.87
CA ALA A 11 9.68 11.30 -2.30
C ALA A 11 8.67 10.17 -2.57
N THR A 12 8.76 9.09 -1.79
CA THR A 12 7.87 7.93 -1.88
C THR A 12 6.42 8.28 -1.53
N SER A 13 6.20 9.08 -0.49
CA SER A 13 4.86 9.60 -0.16
C SER A 13 4.25 10.40 -1.32
N THR A 14 5.08 11.17 -2.05
CA THR A 14 4.65 11.95 -3.20
C THR A 14 4.24 11.05 -4.35
N THR A 15 5.00 9.98 -4.62
CA THR A 15 4.67 8.97 -5.64
C THR A 15 3.34 8.29 -5.35
N ILE A 16 3.11 7.85 -4.11
CA ILE A 16 1.84 7.22 -3.70
C ILE A 16 0.66 8.18 -3.94
N LEU A 17 0.78 9.45 -3.53
CA LEU A 17 -0.31 10.43 -3.72
C LEU A 17 -0.54 10.80 -5.17
N SER A 18 0.52 10.86 -5.99
CA SER A 18 0.36 11.05 -7.42
C SER A 18 -0.49 9.92 -8.00
N HIS A 19 -0.12 8.67 -7.71
CA HIS A 19 -0.84 7.50 -8.20
C HIS A 19 -2.31 7.48 -7.73
N ALA A 20 -2.55 7.79 -6.45
CA ALA A 20 -3.90 7.86 -5.89
C ALA A 20 -4.76 8.92 -6.61
N ARG A 21 -4.18 10.08 -6.95
CA ARG A 21 -4.86 11.13 -7.71
C ARG A 21 -5.14 10.73 -9.15
N GLU A 22 -4.26 9.95 -9.78
CA GLU A 22 -4.50 9.39 -11.12
C GLU A 22 -5.70 8.45 -11.14
N GLY A 23 -5.84 7.57 -10.15
CA GLY A 23 -7.03 6.72 -9.99
C GLY A 23 -8.31 7.51 -9.72
N ALA A 24 -8.22 8.53 -8.85
CA ALA A 24 -9.35 9.40 -8.52
C ALA A 24 -9.81 10.26 -9.71
N ALA A 25 -8.93 10.55 -10.68
CA ALA A 25 -9.25 11.32 -11.88
C ALA A 25 -9.95 10.49 -12.98
N ARG A 26 -10.11 9.17 -12.80
CA ARG A 26 -10.85 8.31 -13.72
C ARG A 26 -12.36 8.52 -13.60
N ASP A 27 -13.11 8.09 -14.61
CA ASP A 27 -14.58 8.15 -14.63
C ASP A 27 -15.17 6.74 -14.90
N PRO A 28 -15.70 6.05 -13.87
CA PRO A 28 -15.74 6.46 -12.47
C PRO A 28 -14.34 6.44 -11.80
N PRO A 29 -14.17 7.09 -10.62
CA PRO A 29 -12.95 6.96 -9.82
C PRO A 29 -12.62 5.50 -9.52
N GLN A 30 -11.33 5.18 -9.48
CA GLN A 30 -10.85 3.82 -9.21
C GLN A 30 -9.76 3.84 -8.15
N GLU A 31 -9.77 2.82 -7.29
CA GLU A 31 -8.66 2.47 -6.41
C GLU A 31 -7.45 2.11 -7.25
N VAL A 32 -6.29 2.55 -6.79
CA VAL A 32 -4.99 2.11 -7.32
C VAL A 32 -4.27 1.29 -6.27
N CYS A 33 -3.30 0.49 -6.67
CA CYS A 33 -2.52 -0.32 -5.74
C CYS A 33 -1.04 -0.41 -6.13
N GLY A 34 -0.22 -0.94 -5.23
CA GLY A 34 1.19 -1.17 -5.49
C GLY A 34 1.93 -1.80 -4.32
N VAL A 35 3.20 -2.09 -4.56
CA VAL A 35 4.11 -2.73 -3.61
C VAL A 35 4.93 -1.68 -2.88
N LEU A 36 5.09 -1.86 -1.57
CA LEU A 36 5.95 -1.05 -0.70
C LEU A 36 7.32 -1.73 -0.54
N VAL A 37 8.39 -1.02 -0.89
CA VAL A 37 9.76 -1.54 -0.89
C VAL A 37 10.62 -0.77 0.11
N GLY A 38 11.49 -1.49 0.83
CA GLY A 38 12.43 -0.88 1.77
C GLY A 38 13.04 -1.91 2.72
N ASP A 39 13.12 -1.56 4.01
CA ASP A 39 13.70 -2.44 5.05
C ASP A 39 12.58 -2.92 5.98
N ARG A 40 12.36 -4.24 5.97
CA ARG A 40 11.26 -4.84 6.74
C ARG A 40 11.54 -4.81 8.25
N ASP A 41 12.79 -4.96 8.67
CA ASP A 41 13.15 -4.99 10.10
C ASP A 41 13.12 -3.57 10.71
N ALA A 42 13.56 -2.57 9.95
CA ALA A 42 13.53 -1.16 10.34
C ALA A 42 12.14 -0.52 10.19
N ALA A 43 11.22 -1.18 9.48
CA ALA A 43 9.90 -0.65 9.09
C ALA A 43 10.03 0.69 8.34
N THR A 44 10.89 0.70 7.31
CA THR A 44 11.16 1.87 6.47
C THR A 44 10.77 1.57 5.03
N ILE A 45 10.03 2.48 4.40
CA ILE A 45 9.70 2.45 2.97
C ILE A 45 10.57 3.47 2.25
N THR A 46 11.43 2.99 1.37
CA THR A 46 12.34 3.80 0.55
C THR A 46 11.87 3.93 -0.89
N ALA A 47 11.04 2.99 -1.38
CA ALA A 47 10.47 3.04 -2.71
C ALA A 47 9.08 2.43 -2.78
N VAL A 48 8.36 2.70 -3.87
CA VAL A 48 7.09 2.05 -4.21
C VAL A 48 7.06 1.68 -5.68
N LEU A 49 6.45 0.53 -5.95
CA LEU A 49 6.23 0.03 -7.29
C LEU A 49 4.72 -0.03 -7.55
N PRO A 50 4.14 0.94 -8.30
CA PRO A 50 2.75 0.85 -8.75
C PRO A 50 2.50 -0.45 -9.51
N VAL A 51 1.36 -1.10 -9.24
CA VAL A 51 0.90 -2.25 -10.01
C VAL A 51 -0.56 -2.06 -10.39
N SER A 52 -0.97 -2.74 -11.44
CA SER A 52 -2.31 -2.70 -11.98
C SER A 52 -3.32 -3.27 -10.98
N ASN A 53 -4.43 -2.55 -10.79
CA ASN A 53 -5.59 -3.05 -10.06
C ASN A 53 -6.45 -3.90 -11.02
N VAL A 54 -6.48 -5.21 -10.79
CA VAL A 54 -7.20 -6.20 -11.63
C VAL A 54 -8.52 -6.66 -11.01
N ALA A 55 -8.99 -6.00 -9.95
CA ALA A 55 -10.27 -6.33 -9.32
C ALA A 55 -11.44 -6.23 -10.31
N GLU A 56 -12.47 -7.06 -10.12
CA GLU A 56 -13.69 -7.00 -10.95
C GLU A 56 -14.42 -5.65 -10.84
N GLU A 57 -14.34 -5.00 -9.67
CA GLU A 57 -14.91 -3.68 -9.41
C GLU A 57 -13.88 -2.72 -8.80
N PRO A 58 -12.97 -2.15 -9.63
CA PRO A 58 -11.85 -1.30 -9.16
C PRO A 58 -12.26 -0.02 -8.44
N ARG A 59 -13.55 0.31 -8.42
CA ARG A 59 -14.07 1.50 -7.73
C ARG A 59 -14.07 1.35 -6.21
N VAL A 60 -14.26 0.12 -5.72
CA VAL A 60 -14.50 -0.18 -4.30
C VAL A 60 -13.65 -1.34 -3.76
N ALA A 61 -12.72 -1.83 -4.58
CA ALA A 61 -11.82 -2.91 -4.24
C ALA A 61 -10.53 -2.82 -5.06
N TYR A 62 -9.49 -3.44 -4.53
CA TYR A 62 -8.25 -3.66 -5.24
C TYR A 62 -7.87 -5.15 -5.27
N GLU A 63 -7.24 -5.55 -6.37
CA GLU A 63 -6.55 -6.83 -6.52
C GLU A 63 -5.24 -6.54 -7.26
N LEU A 64 -4.11 -6.93 -6.67
CA LEU A 64 -2.80 -6.68 -7.28
C LEU A 64 -2.63 -7.62 -8.47
N ASP A 65 -2.22 -7.10 -9.64
CA ASP A 65 -1.87 -7.95 -10.78
C ASP A 65 -0.77 -8.95 -10.37
N PRO A 66 -0.99 -10.27 -10.49
CA PRO A 66 -0.03 -11.27 -10.02
C PRO A 66 1.32 -11.23 -10.73
N GLU A 67 1.34 -10.96 -12.04
CA GLU A 67 2.57 -10.95 -12.85
C GLU A 67 3.41 -9.71 -12.51
N GLU A 68 2.77 -8.55 -12.40
CA GLU A 68 3.43 -7.31 -11.98
C GLU A 68 3.88 -7.38 -10.52
N THR A 69 3.11 -8.04 -9.64
CA THR A 69 3.49 -8.23 -8.24
C THR A 69 4.73 -9.10 -8.11
N VAL A 70 4.81 -10.23 -8.83
CA VAL A 70 6.02 -11.07 -8.84
C VAL A 70 7.21 -10.28 -9.37
N SER A 71 7.02 -9.51 -10.46
CA SER A 71 8.08 -8.67 -11.02
C SER A 71 8.57 -7.62 -10.03
N ALA A 72 7.67 -7.01 -9.26
CA ALA A 72 8.01 -6.04 -8.23
C ALA A 72 8.78 -6.66 -7.05
N PHE A 73 8.46 -7.91 -6.67
CA PHE A 73 9.22 -8.66 -5.67
C PHE A 73 10.63 -8.97 -6.16
N ASP A 74 10.76 -9.46 -7.40
CA ASP A 74 12.05 -9.76 -8.02
C ASP A 74 12.91 -8.49 -8.15
N GLU A 75 12.31 -7.35 -8.52
CA GLU A 75 12.99 -6.05 -8.59
C GLU A 75 13.53 -5.64 -7.22
N ALA A 76 12.68 -5.66 -6.18
CA ALA A 76 13.09 -5.33 -4.81
C ALA A 76 14.25 -6.20 -4.32
N GLU A 77 14.17 -7.52 -4.53
CA GLU A 77 15.22 -8.46 -4.15
C GLU A 77 16.53 -8.18 -4.91
N SER A 78 16.45 -7.88 -6.21
CA SER A 78 17.63 -7.61 -7.04
C SER A 78 18.42 -6.37 -6.61
N GLU A 79 17.73 -5.40 -6.00
CA GLU A 79 18.32 -4.19 -5.43
C GLU A 79 18.76 -4.36 -3.96
N GLY A 80 18.53 -5.55 -3.37
CA GLY A 80 18.85 -5.85 -1.98
C GLY A 80 17.89 -5.23 -0.97
N ASN A 81 16.66 -4.91 -1.40
CA ASN A 81 15.58 -4.41 -0.55
C ASN A 81 14.58 -5.53 -0.23
N ASP A 82 13.77 -5.30 0.82
CA ASP A 82 12.63 -6.15 1.16
C ASP A 82 11.33 -5.59 0.58
N VAL A 83 10.37 -6.47 0.34
CA VAL A 83 8.96 -6.09 0.26
C VAL A 83 8.39 -5.99 1.67
N VAL A 84 8.02 -4.77 2.05
CA VAL A 84 7.51 -4.43 3.38
C VAL A 84 5.99 -4.62 3.45
N GLY A 85 5.31 -4.46 2.32
CA GLY A 85 3.86 -4.38 2.29
C GLY A 85 3.28 -3.99 0.95
N PHE A 86 2.02 -3.57 0.98
CA PHE A 86 1.24 -3.11 -0.16
C PHE A 86 0.58 -1.78 0.20
N TYR A 87 0.24 -1.00 -0.82
CA TYR A 87 -0.64 0.13 -0.65
C TYR A 87 -1.81 0.06 -1.61
N HIS A 88 -2.91 0.71 -1.23
CA HIS A 88 -4.00 1.03 -2.12
C HIS A 88 -4.63 2.38 -1.79
N SER A 89 -5.41 2.93 -2.71
CA SER A 89 -6.13 4.19 -2.49
C SER A 89 -7.61 3.97 -2.23
N HIS A 90 -8.17 4.78 -1.34
CA HIS A 90 -9.60 5.01 -1.20
C HIS A 90 -9.94 6.37 -1.82
N PRO A 91 -10.38 6.44 -3.08
CA PRO A 91 -10.63 7.71 -3.76
C PRO A 91 -11.87 8.44 -3.22
N GLU A 92 -12.86 7.69 -2.73
CA GLU A 92 -14.18 8.22 -2.34
C GLU A 92 -14.45 8.17 -0.83
N THR A 93 -13.62 7.46 -0.05
CA THR A 93 -13.84 7.18 1.38
C THR A 93 -12.60 7.50 2.22
N ASP A 94 -12.76 7.50 3.55
CA ASP A 94 -11.62 7.67 4.45
C ASP A 94 -10.62 6.52 4.28
N PRO A 95 -9.31 6.80 4.37
CA PRO A 95 -8.26 5.80 4.16
C PRO A 95 -8.10 4.94 5.42
N VAL A 96 -9.13 4.18 5.79
CA VAL A 96 -9.12 3.23 6.90
C VAL A 96 -9.54 1.86 6.37
N PRO A 97 -9.06 0.74 6.92
CA PRO A 97 -9.40 -0.57 6.39
C PRO A 97 -10.91 -0.76 6.38
N SER A 98 -11.45 -1.15 5.23
CA SER A 98 -12.84 -1.54 5.02
C SER A 98 -13.10 -2.97 5.51
N ALA A 99 -14.34 -3.44 5.41
CA ALA A 99 -14.66 -4.85 5.67
C ALA A 99 -13.95 -5.76 4.66
N THR A 100 -14.03 -5.40 3.38
CA THR A 100 -13.38 -6.10 2.28
C THR A 100 -11.86 -6.20 2.48
N ASP A 101 -11.19 -5.12 2.91
CA ASP A 101 -9.73 -5.16 3.15
C ASP A 101 -9.36 -6.16 4.23
N ARG A 102 -10.17 -6.25 5.29
CA ARG A 102 -9.95 -7.22 6.39
C ARG A 102 -10.17 -8.66 5.93
N GLU A 103 -11.14 -8.88 5.05
CA GLU A 103 -11.43 -10.21 4.49
C GLU A 103 -10.35 -10.66 3.50
N GLN A 104 -9.75 -9.73 2.76
CA GLN A 104 -8.72 -10.02 1.75
C GLN A 104 -7.28 -10.02 2.31
N ALA A 105 -7.05 -9.43 3.49
CA ALA A 105 -5.75 -9.41 4.14
C ALA A 105 -5.26 -10.83 4.48
N SER A 106 -4.20 -11.26 3.78
CA SER A 106 -3.73 -12.65 3.83
C SER A 106 -2.25 -12.79 4.16
N TRP A 107 -1.52 -11.69 4.37
CA TRP A 107 -0.06 -11.68 4.46
C TRP A 107 0.40 -11.22 5.86
N PRO A 108 0.52 -12.15 6.84
CA PRO A 108 0.94 -11.79 8.19
C PRO A 108 2.31 -11.07 8.21
N GLY A 109 2.37 -10.01 9.01
CA GLY A 109 3.56 -9.17 9.18
C GLY A 109 3.86 -8.24 8.00
N TYR A 110 2.98 -8.15 7.00
CA TYR A 110 3.08 -7.16 5.93
C TYR A 110 2.31 -5.90 6.32
N VAL A 111 2.77 -4.76 5.80
CA VAL A 111 2.11 -3.47 5.95
C VAL A 111 1.07 -3.29 4.85
N TYR A 112 -0.09 -2.76 5.22
CA TYR A 112 -1.16 -2.33 4.33
C TYR A 112 -1.33 -0.82 4.55
N LEU A 113 -0.83 -0.03 3.60
CA LEU A 113 -0.92 1.42 3.62
C LEU A 113 -2.13 1.84 2.78
N ILE A 114 -3.01 2.63 3.37
CA ILE A 114 -4.21 3.14 2.70
C ILE A 114 -4.05 4.64 2.53
N CYS A 115 -4.21 5.14 1.32
CA CYS A 115 -4.09 6.55 1.03
C CYS A 115 -5.40 7.14 0.45
N ASN A 116 -5.64 8.42 0.70
CA ASN A 116 -6.68 9.17 0.03
C ASN A 116 -6.01 10.21 -0.90
N PRO A 117 -6.56 10.47 -2.11
CA PRO A 117 -6.01 11.47 -3.04
C PRO A 117 -5.88 12.88 -2.45
N ASP A 118 -6.59 13.19 -1.36
CA ASP A 118 -6.49 14.45 -0.62
C ASP A 118 -5.23 14.61 0.24
N GLY A 119 -4.39 13.58 0.35
CA GLY A 119 -3.11 13.63 1.07
C GLY A 119 -3.09 12.88 2.40
N ARG A 120 -4.20 12.25 2.81
CA ARG A 120 -4.26 11.45 4.04
C ARG A 120 -3.72 10.04 3.82
N PHE A 121 -3.07 9.50 4.85
CA PHE A 121 -2.56 8.12 4.88
C PHE A 121 -2.87 7.46 6.22
N THR A 122 -3.11 6.16 6.20
CA THR A 122 -2.97 5.29 7.37
C THR A 122 -2.15 4.06 7.00
N ALA A 123 -1.52 3.44 8.00
CA ALA A 123 -0.72 2.25 7.80
C ALA A 123 -1.08 1.22 8.86
N HIS A 124 -1.20 -0.03 8.45
CA HIS A 124 -1.62 -1.12 9.31
C HIS A 124 -0.75 -2.34 9.06
N GLU A 125 -0.23 -2.98 10.09
CA GLU A 125 0.35 -4.31 9.97
C GLU A 125 -0.76 -5.35 10.09
N TRP A 126 -0.83 -6.30 9.15
CA TRP A 126 -1.71 -7.46 9.31
C TRP A 126 -1.08 -8.48 10.26
N THR A 127 -1.75 -8.79 11.37
CA THR A 127 -1.23 -9.73 12.38
C THR A 127 -1.50 -11.20 12.06
N GLY A 128 -2.38 -11.47 11.08
CA GLY A 128 -2.95 -12.79 10.81
C GLY A 128 -4.43 -12.87 11.17
N ASP A 129 -4.88 -12.03 12.10
CA ASP A 129 -6.27 -12.00 12.57
C ASP A 129 -6.87 -10.57 12.54
N GLU A 130 -6.05 -9.55 12.76
CA GLU A 130 -6.49 -8.15 12.79
C GLU A 130 -5.43 -7.18 12.22
N PHE A 131 -5.91 -6.00 11.82
CA PHE A 131 -5.05 -4.85 11.48
C PHE A 131 -4.60 -4.12 12.73
N ARG A 132 -3.28 -4.03 12.91
CA ARG A 132 -2.63 -3.23 13.95
C ARG A 132 -2.13 -1.93 13.34
N GLU A 133 -2.69 -0.79 13.76
CA GLU A 133 -2.29 0.52 13.26
C GLU A 133 -0.82 0.85 13.60
N LEU A 134 -0.13 1.48 12.63
CA LEU A 134 1.23 1.97 12.73
C LEU A 134 1.24 3.49 12.58
N ALA A 135 2.01 4.18 13.42
CA ALA A 135 2.22 5.62 13.27
C ALA A 135 3.11 5.90 12.05
N ILE A 136 2.63 6.71 11.11
CA ILE A 136 3.43 7.10 9.93
C ILE A 136 4.33 8.28 10.31
N VAL A 137 5.61 8.15 9.98
CA VAL A 137 6.60 9.24 10.04
C VAL A 137 7.10 9.48 8.63
N VAL A 138 6.87 10.68 8.09
CA VAL A 138 7.42 11.07 6.79
C VAL A 138 8.76 11.77 7.03
N GLU A 139 9.83 11.23 6.45
CA GLU A 139 11.22 11.70 6.61
C GLU A 139 11.79 12.30 5.31
#